data_AF-A0A1I7X477-F1
#
_entry.id   AF-A0A1I7X477-F1
#
_cell.length_a   1.000
_cell.length_b   1.000
_cell.length_c   1.000
_cell.angle_alpha   90.00
_cell.angle_beta   90.00
_cell.angle_gamma   90.00
#
_symmetry.space_group_name_H-M   'P 1'
#
loop_
_entity.id
_entity.type
_entity.pdbx_description
1 polymer ?
#
loop_
_entity_poly.entity_id
_entity_poly.type
_entity_poly.pdbx_seq_one_letter_code
_entity_poly.pdbx_strand_id
1 'polypeptide(L)'
;MEEVRDILNDAKLNLDLSLMVLDWKPLSAVFCSFLDGSFVEKIGTFSDEQLLPFMPYLISTSFIPESDNCISYLFLWVSYILDFLDPSEDSSLTTSFVTDDVFEEIGCILSLAVLHMPSIFNIEKLVMKLLSTNHGTDLLTLVIANMCELFHPVLSILLNIHVSDETPIGRQRSNLISNLIDLAPSIASSILSQMTSSRRDCMLAARIACSRLDDAAFCEFLVSQLVDKSTILAQNLNRSSSKHTMTLISNRLMKLADISVKNQSTEPLTDLMSSIVSLYLNCGLKLPPSDLSLLSAFICRKNIEDESHLVLALAALIAIPPFTFHNAITAPVPHTVDVHIVEWLSWLRMETNGCSRPVLSHALLFLGISLVNSRIDNLNLYLTEVLKCNKVRTR
;
A
#
# COMPACT_ATOMS: atom_id res chain seq x y z
N MET A 1 4.19 -18.90 -53.60
CA MET A 1 3.06 -19.20 -52.69
C MET A 1 2.86 -20.70 -52.58
N GLU A 2 2.69 -21.44 -53.68
CA GLU A 2 2.64 -22.92 -53.63
C GLU A 2 3.97 -23.55 -53.18
N GLU A 3 5.12 -23.08 -53.70
CA GLU A 3 6.45 -23.57 -53.28
C GLU A 3 6.75 -23.37 -51.77
N VAL A 4 6.33 -22.25 -51.20
CA VAL A 4 6.52 -21.95 -49.75
C VAL A 4 5.59 -22.82 -48.90
N ARG A 5 4.39 -23.11 -49.40
CA ARG A 5 3.42 -24.00 -48.75
C ARG A 5 3.92 -25.45 -48.75
N ASP A 6 4.55 -25.90 -49.82
CA ASP A 6 5.13 -27.25 -49.91
C ASP A 6 6.34 -27.41 -48.96
N ILE A 7 7.20 -26.39 -48.85
CA ILE A 7 8.32 -26.38 -47.90
C ILE A 7 7.85 -26.38 -46.43
N LEU A 8 6.80 -25.62 -46.11
CA LEU A 8 6.22 -25.57 -44.76
C LEU A 8 5.54 -26.89 -44.36
N ASN A 9 4.87 -27.54 -45.31
CA ASN A 9 4.25 -28.85 -45.10
C ASN A 9 5.29 -29.96 -44.91
N ASP A 10 6.38 -29.94 -45.67
CA ASP A 10 7.49 -30.90 -45.51
C ASP A 10 8.22 -30.73 -44.16
N ALA A 11 8.26 -29.51 -43.62
CA ALA A 11 8.87 -29.22 -42.31
C ALA A 11 7.98 -29.55 -41.10
N LYS A 12 6.75 -30.06 -41.30
CA LYS A 12 5.74 -30.32 -40.23
C LYS A 12 5.45 -29.10 -39.33
N LEU A 13 5.67 -27.89 -39.84
CA LEU A 13 5.39 -26.65 -39.12
C LEU A 13 3.94 -26.26 -39.38
N ASN A 14 3.04 -26.57 -38.44
CA ASN A 14 1.67 -26.05 -38.43
C ASN A 14 1.68 -24.56 -38.01
N LEU A 15 2.23 -23.72 -38.87
CA LEU A 15 2.12 -22.26 -38.76
C LEU A 15 0.74 -21.83 -39.27
N ASP A 16 0.02 -21.06 -38.46
CA ASP A 16 -1.29 -20.53 -38.82
C ASP A 16 -1.18 -19.67 -40.10
N LEU A 17 -1.98 -20.01 -41.10
CA LEU A 17 -1.95 -19.39 -42.44
C LEU A 17 -2.37 -17.91 -42.41
N SER A 18 -2.85 -17.41 -41.26
CA SER A 18 -3.09 -15.99 -40.98
C SER A 18 -1.81 -15.13 -41.08
N LEU A 19 -0.61 -15.72 -40.90
CA LEU A 19 0.69 -15.07 -41.13
C LEU A 19 1.01 -14.78 -42.62
N MET A 20 0.23 -15.32 -43.57
CA MET A 20 0.46 -15.12 -45.01
C MET A 20 0.14 -13.69 -45.54
N VAL A 21 -0.33 -12.79 -44.68
CA VAL A 21 -0.55 -11.36 -45.03
C VAL A 21 0.73 -10.52 -44.90
N LEU A 22 1.79 -11.08 -44.30
CA LEU A 22 3.07 -10.39 -44.10
C LEU A 22 3.93 -10.41 -45.37
N ASP A 23 4.73 -9.36 -45.58
CA ASP A 23 5.75 -9.34 -46.63
C ASP A 23 6.87 -10.33 -46.26
N TRP A 24 6.91 -11.47 -46.96
CA TRP A 24 7.79 -12.60 -46.62
C TRP A 24 9.27 -12.35 -46.93
N LYS A 25 9.59 -11.36 -47.76
CA LYS A 25 10.98 -11.06 -48.14
C LYS A 25 11.89 -10.70 -46.95
N PRO A 26 11.49 -9.80 -46.03
CA PRO A 26 12.28 -9.54 -44.83
C PRO A 26 12.27 -10.72 -43.84
N LEU A 27 11.22 -11.54 -43.83
CA LEU A 27 11.01 -12.62 -42.85
C LEU A 27 11.67 -13.95 -43.23
N SER A 28 12.00 -14.15 -44.52
CA SER A 28 12.60 -15.39 -45.01
C SER A 28 13.98 -15.66 -44.43
N ALA A 29 14.75 -14.61 -44.13
CA ALA A 29 16.08 -14.76 -43.54
C ALA A 29 16.01 -15.35 -42.12
N VAL A 30 15.04 -14.87 -41.33
CA VAL A 30 14.77 -15.38 -39.99
C VAL A 30 14.28 -16.83 -40.06
N PHE A 31 13.30 -17.11 -40.92
CA PHE A 31 12.79 -18.47 -41.13
C PHE A 31 13.87 -19.47 -41.59
N CYS A 32 14.72 -19.09 -42.54
CA CYS A 32 15.83 -19.93 -42.99
C CYS A 32 16.84 -20.19 -41.86
N SER A 33 17.09 -19.22 -41.00
CA SER A 33 17.98 -19.40 -39.85
C SER A 33 17.41 -20.32 -38.77
N PHE A 34 16.08 -20.43 -38.68
CA PHE A 34 15.44 -21.47 -37.87
C PHE A 34 15.62 -22.85 -38.48
N LEU A 35 15.41 -22.98 -39.80
CA LEU A 35 15.52 -24.26 -40.50
C LEU A 35 16.95 -24.81 -40.52
N ASP A 36 17.96 -23.95 -40.65
CA ASP A 36 19.36 -24.34 -40.71
C ASP A 36 20.05 -24.41 -39.33
N GLY A 37 19.33 -24.06 -38.25
CA GLY A 37 19.83 -24.05 -36.87
C GLY A 37 20.80 -22.92 -36.52
N SER A 38 21.06 -21.98 -37.43
CA SER A 38 22.00 -20.87 -37.25
C SER A 38 21.39 -19.62 -36.61
N PHE A 39 20.11 -19.67 -36.21
CA PHE A 39 19.40 -18.52 -35.64
C PHE A 39 20.17 -17.86 -34.50
N VAL A 40 20.71 -18.65 -33.56
CA VAL A 40 21.47 -18.12 -32.40
C VAL A 40 22.70 -17.34 -32.84
N GLU A 41 23.39 -17.78 -33.90
CA GLU A 41 24.59 -17.12 -34.42
C GLU A 41 24.25 -15.85 -35.22
N LYS A 42 23.08 -15.83 -35.86
CA LYS A 42 22.64 -14.77 -36.77
C LYS A 42 21.67 -13.78 -36.14
N ILE A 43 21.21 -13.97 -34.90
CA ILE A 43 20.16 -13.13 -34.35
C ILE A 43 20.53 -11.64 -34.30
N GLY A 44 21.78 -11.31 -33.99
CA GLY A 44 22.26 -9.92 -34.00
C GLY A 44 22.30 -9.27 -35.39
N THR A 45 22.00 -10.03 -36.45
CA THR A 45 21.88 -9.52 -37.83
C THR A 45 20.44 -9.26 -38.25
N PHE A 46 19.46 -9.68 -37.45
CA PHE A 46 18.04 -9.45 -37.73
C PHE A 46 17.56 -8.18 -37.03
N SER A 47 16.73 -7.42 -37.74
CA SER A 47 16.01 -6.30 -37.14
C SER A 47 14.82 -6.78 -36.29
N ASP A 48 14.40 -5.97 -35.33
CA ASP A 48 13.27 -6.29 -34.45
C ASP A 48 11.98 -6.58 -35.24
N GLU A 49 11.73 -5.83 -36.31
CA GLU A 49 10.59 -6.02 -37.22
C GLU A 49 10.59 -7.41 -37.89
N GLN A 50 11.78 -8.00 -38.10
CA GLN A 50 11.92 -9.33 -38.71
C GLN A 50 11.73 -10.46 -37.68
N LEU A 51 12.09 -10.22 -36.42
CA LEU A 51 11.96 -11.20 -35.35
C LEU A 51 10.53 -11.30 -34.84
N LEU A 52 9.81 -10.17 -34.83
CA LEU A 52 8.47 -10.01 -34.25
C LEU A 52 7.47 -11.11 -34.63
N PRO A 53 7.29 -11.50 -35.90
CA PRO A 53 6.25 -12.47 -36.29
C PRO A 53 6.54 -13.90 -35.84
N PHE A 54 7.80 -14.21 -35.52
CA PHE A 54 8.23 -15.53 -35.09
C PHE A 54 8.25 -15.68 -33.56
N MET A 55 7.99 -14.59 -32.83
CA MET A 55 8.01 -14.57 -31.36
C MET A 55 7.07 -15.59 -30.72
N PRO A 56 5.79 -15.72 -31.12
CA PRO A 56 4.90 -16.74 -30.54
C PRO A 56 5.39 -18.18 -30.80
N TYR A 57 5.97 -18.40 -31.99
CA TYR A 57 6.50 -19.71 -32.36
C TYR A 57 7.77 -20.06 -31.56
N LEU A 58 8.71 -19.13 -31.45
CA LEU A 58 9.89 -19.21 -30.59
C LEU A 58 9.52 -19.59 -29.15
N ILE A 59 8.54 -18.88 -28.58
CA ILE A 59 8.01 -19.15 -27.25
C ILE A 59 7.49 -20.59 -27.17
N SER A 60 6.63 -21.01 -28.10
CA SER A 60 6.05 -22.36 -28.10
C SER A 60 7.12 -23.47 -28.22
N THR A 61 8.17 -23.24 -29.02
CA THR A 61 9.25 -24.22 -29.21
C THR A 61 10.22 -24.29 -28.03
N SER A 62 10.31 -23.23 -27.23
CA SER A 62 11.15 -23.20 -26.02
C SER A 62 10.66 -24.15 -24.94
N PHE A 63 9.38 -24.56 -25.00
CA PHE A 63 8.73 -25.47 -24.06
C PHE A 63 8.64 -26.91 -24.56
N ILE A 64 9.21 -27.23 -25.74
CA ILE A 64 9.25 -28.61 -26.26
C ILE A 64 10.49 -29.31 -25.68
N PRO A 65 10.35 -30.37 -24.86
CA PRO A 65 11.45 -30.94 -24.07
C PRO A 65 12.56 -31.64 -24.87
N GLU A 66 12.46 -31.72 -26.20
CA GLU A 66 13.22 -32.66 -27.03
C GLU A 66 14.43 -32.04 -27.76
N SER A 67 14.72 -30.74 -27.61
CA SER A 67 15.89 -30.13 -28.26
C SER A 67 16.86 -29.48 -27.26
N ASP A 68 18.13 -29.85 -27.35
CA ASP A 68 19.24 -29.23 -26.59
C ASP A 68 19.35 -27.70 -26.82
N ASN A 69 18.68 -27.18 -27.86
CA ASN A 69 18.62 -25.76 -28.20
C ASN A 69 17.54 -24.98 -27.44
N CYS A 70 16.59 -25.62 -26.75
CA CYS A 70 15.50 -24.93 -26.03
C CYS A 70 16.02 -24.01 -24.93
N ILE A 71 17.09 -24.41 -24.23
CA ILE A 71 17.76 -23.58 -23.21
C ILE A 71 18.41 -22.36 -23.86
N SER A 72 19.04 -22.52 -25.03
CA SER A 72 19.66 -21.43 -25.77
C SER A 72 18.64 -20.40 -26.24
N TYR A 73 17.49 -20.82 -26.78
CA TYR A 73 16.43 -19.90 -27.21
C TYR A 73 15.77 -19.18 -26.03
N LEU A 74 15.50 -19.87 -24.92
CA LEU A 74 14.93 -19.23 -23.74
C LEU A 74 15.93 -18.28 -23.07
N PHE A 75 17.22 -18.62 -23.05
CA PHE A 75 18.29 -17.71 -22.59
C PHE A 75 18.36 -16.46 -23.46
N LEU A 76 18.24 -16.61 -24.78
CA LEU A 76 18.29 -15.51 -25.73
C LEU A 76 17.06 -14.61 -25.64
N TRP A 77 15.89 -15.19 -25.35
CA TRP A 77 14.65 -14.47 -25.06
C TRP A 77 14.71 -13.72 -23.73
N VAL A 78 15.28 -14.34 -22.70
CA VAL A 78 15.51 -13.68 -21.40
C VAL A 78 16.51 -12.55 -21.58
N SER A 79 17.59 -12.74 -22.33
CA SER A 79 18.52 -11.67 -22.70
C SER A 79 17.83 -10.57 -23.49
N TYR A 80 17.02 -10.90 -24.50
CA TYR A 80 16.27 -9.90 -25.27
C TYR A 80 15.25 -9.14 -24.42
N ILE A 81 14.49 -9.82 -23.54
CA ILE A 81 13.61 -9.15 -22.57
C ILE A 81 14.45 -8.23 -21.67
N LEU A 82 15.58 -8.71 -21.13
CA LEU A 82 16.43 -7.93 -20.23
C LEU A 82 17.12 -6.73 -20.92
N ASP A 83 17.43 -6.85 -22.21
CA ASP A 83 17.99 -5.80 -23.07
C ASP A 83 16.90 -4.81 -23.54
N PHE A 84 15.69 -5.30 -23.84
CA PHE A 84 14.49 -4.47 -24.07
C PHE A 84 14.10 -3.67 -22.82
N LEU A 85 14.42 -4.22 -21.64
CA LEU A 85 14.28 -3.58 -20.34
C LEU A 85 15.50 -2.71 -19.97
N ASP A 86 16.47 -2.50 -20.86
CA ASP A 86 17.60 -1.59 -20.60
C ASP A 86 17.23 -0.14 -20.99
N PRO A 87 17.24 0.82 -20.04
CA PRO A 87 16.82 2.20 -20.30
C PRO A 87 17.84 3.04 -21.10
N SER A 88 18.79 2.45 -21.84
CA SER A 88 19.73 3.23 -22.64
C SER A 88 18.98 4.03 -23.71
N GLU A 89 19.25 5.34 -23.72
CA GLU A 89 18.63 6.39 -24.51
C GLU A 89 18.47 5.99 -26.01
N ASP A 90 17.36 6.41 -26.61
CA ASP A 90 17.02 6.32 -28.06
C ASP A 90 16.28 5.08 -28.60
N SER A 91 15.20 4.62 -27.96
CA SER A 91 14.18 3.83 -28.66
C SER A 91 12.80 4.51 -28.65
N SER A 92 12.66 5.59 -29.43
CA SER A 92 11.36 6.18 -29.77
C SER A 92 10.45 5.25 -30.61
N LEU A 93 10.94 4.05 -30.96
CA LEU A 93 10.24 3.03 -31.76
C LEU A 93 9.60 1.90 -30.91
N THR A 94 9.94 1.75 -29.63
CA THR A 94 9.53 0.59 -28.80
C THR A 94 8.19 0.76 -28.08
N THR A 95 7.55 1.93 -28.15
CA THR A 95 6.30 2.23 -27.45
C THR A 95 5.03 1.86 -28.20
N SER A 96 5.11 1.33 -29.42
CA SER A 96 3.94 1.08 -30.29
C SER A 96 3.37 -0.34 -30.25
N PHE A 97 4.01 -1.28 -29.54
CA PHE A 97 3.65 -2.71 -29.59
C PHE A 97 3.29 -3.37 -28.25
N VAL A 98 3.40 -2.68 -27.12
CA VAL A 98 2.97 -3.25 -25.83
C VAL A 98 1.46 -3.07 -25.70
N THR A 99 0.70 -3.98 -26.28
CA THR A 99 -0.68 -4.24 -25.85
C THR A 99 -0.64 -5.04 -24.54
N ASP A 100 -1.64 -4.88 -23.67
CA ASP A 100 -1.71 -5.57 -22.38
C ASP A 100 -1.49 -7.10 -22.51
N ASP A 101 -1.93 -7.69 -23.63
CA ASP A 101 -1.77 -9.11 -23.96
C ASP A 101 -0.29 -9.57 -24.02
N VAL A 102 0.62 -8.76 -24.56
CA VAL A 102 2.05 -9.11 -24.67
C VAL A 102 2.71 -9.11 -23.29
N PHE A 103 2.18 -8.31 -22.36
CA PHE A 103 2.75 -8.14 -21.03
C PHE A 103 2.48 -9.36 -20.12
N GLU A 104 1.28 -9.94 -20.21
CA GLU A 104 0.93 -11.19 -19.54
C GLU A 104 1.79 -12.36 -20.06
N GLU A 105 2.01 -12.43 -21.36
CA GLU A 105 2.87 -13.45 -21.99
C GLU A 105 4.31 -13.35 -21.49
N ILE A 106 4.89 -12.14 -21.46
CA ILE A 106 6.25 -11.91 -20.90
C ILE A 106 6.29 -12.32 -19.43
N GLY A 107 5.24 -12.00 -18.64
CA GLY A 107 5.13 -12.42 -17.25
C GLY A 107 5.15 -13.94 -17.09
N CYS A 108 4.42 -14.67 -17.92
CA CYS A 108 4.41 -16.13 -17.94
C CYS A 108 5.77 -16.71 -18.33
N ILE A 109 6.41 -16.19 -19.38
CA ILE A 109 7.72 -16.65 -19.85
C ILE A 109 8.78 -16.43 -18.77
N LEU A 110 8.80 -15.24 -18.17
CA LEU A 110 9.75 -14.92 -17.11
C LEU A 110 9.52 -15.80 -15.88
N SER A 111 8.25 -16.13 -15.57
CA SER A 111 7.90 -17.07 -14.50
C SER A 111 8.50 -18.46 -14.76
N LEU A 112 8.29 -19.00 -15.97
CA LEU A 112 8.81 -20.30 -16.35
C LEU A 112 10.34 -20.32 -16.41
N ALA A 113 10.96 -19.23 -16.87
CA ALA A 113 12.41 -19.08 -16.93
C ALA A 113 13.04 -19.12 -15.53
N VAL A 114 12.48 -18.40 -14.56
CA VAL A 114 12.98 -18.41 -13.18
C VAL A 114 12.74 -19.77 -12.52
N LEU A 115 11.61 -20.44 -12.80
CA LEU A 115 11.31 -21.78 -12.27
C LEU A 115 12.28 -22.85 -12.79
N HIS A 116 12.52 -22.88 -14.11
CA HIS A 116 13.28 -23.96 -14.75
C HIS A 116 14.78 -23.68 -14.87
N MET A 117 15.22 -22.43 -14.74
CA MET A 117 16.64 -22.05 -14.85
C MET A 117 17.10 -21.15 -13.69
N PRO A 118 16.94 -21.56 -12.42
CA PRO A 118 17.26 -20.73 -11.26
C PRO A 118 18.75 -20.38 -11.17
N SER A 119 19.65 -21.16 -11.78
CA SER A 119 21.09 -20.88 -11.83
C SER A 119 21.44 -19.63 -12.65
N ILE A 120 20.56 -19.22 -13.55
CA ILE A 120 20.77 -18.07 -14.44
C ILE A 120 20.24 -16.79 -13.78
N PHE A 121 19.18 -16.90 -12.98
CA PHE A 121 18.52 -15.76 -12.35
C PHE A 121 19.04 -15.51 -10.93
N ASN A 122 19.83 -14.45 -10.79
CA ASN A 122 20.01 -13.82 -9.49
C ASN A 122 18.80 -12.91 -9.21
N ILE A 123 17.97 -13.28 -8.23
CA ILE A 123 16.73 -12.56 -7.88
C ILE A 123 17.01 -11.08 -7.55
N GLU A 124 18.10 -10.79 -6.83
CA GLU A 124 18.45 -9.41 -6.48
C GLU A 124 18.77 -8.57 -7.72
N LYS A 125 19.54 -9.12 -8.67
CA LYS A 125 19.83 -8.45 -9.95
C LYS A 125 18.57 -8.26 -10.79
N LEU A 126 17.71 -9.27 -10.84
CA LEU A 126 16.44 -9.24 -11.57
C LEU A 126 15.53 -8.12 -11.03
N VAL A 127 15.34 -8.08 -9.71
CA VAL A 127 14.54 -7.05 -9.04
C VAL A 127 15.12 -5.66 -9.32
N MET A 128 16.43 -5.47 -9.15
CA MET A 128 17.04 -4.15 -9.36
C MET A 128 16.95 -3.67 -10.82
N LYS A 129 17.10 -4.57 -11.79
CA LYS A 129 16.92 -4.23 -13.22
C LYS A 129 15.47 -3.87 -13.50
N LEU A 130 14.51 -4.67 -13.03
CA LEU A 130 13.09 -4.42 -13.29
C LEU A 130 12.59 -3.14 -12.60
N LEU A 131 13.06 -2.82 -11.38
CA LEU A 131 12.73 -1.55 -10.72
C LEU A 131 13.26 -0.32 -11.46
N SER A 132 14.25 -0.47 -12.34
CA SER A 132 14.76 0.63 -13.18
C SER A 132 13.90 0.92 -14.41
N THR A 133 12.90 0.08 -14.68
CA THR A 133 12.01 0.19 -15.86
C THR A 133 10.63 0.70 -15.47
N ASN A 134 9.91 1.25 -16.45
CA ASN A 134 8.57 1.82 -16.20
C ASN A 134 7.53 0.75 -15.85
N HIS A 135 7.61 -0.42 -16.49
CA HIS A 135 6.65 -1.51 -16.33
C HIS A 135 7.16 -2.66 -15.44
N GLY A 136 8.41 -2.64 -14.98
CA GLY A 136 8.98 -3.79 -14.29
C GLY A 136 8.31 -4.12 -12.95
N THR A 137 7.58 -3.18 -12.34
CA THR A 137 6.80 -3.45 -11.11
C THR A 137 5.58 -4.32 -11.39
N ASP A 138 4.86 -4.04 -12.46
CA ASP A 138 3.72 -4.86 -12.91
C ASP A 138 4.20 -6.24 -13.33
N LEU A 139 5.33 -6.31 -14.06
CA LEU A 139 5.93 -7.58 -14.46
C LEU A 139 6.36 -8.42 -13.25
N LEU A 140 7.06 -7.81 -12.28
CA LEU A 140 7.42 -8.48 -11.03
C LEU A 140 6.19 -8.95 -10.26
N THR A 141 5.11 -8.17 -10.25
CA THR A 141 3.85 -8.54 -9.60
C THR A 141 3.25 -9.79 -10.26
N LEU A 142 3.20 -9.83 -11.60
CA LEU A 142 2.72 -10.99 -12.36
C LEU A 142 3.59 -12.23 -12.12
N VAL A 143 4.91 -12.08 -12.15
CA VAL A 143 5.83 -13.20 -11.89
C VAL A 143 5.66 -13.75 -10.48
N ILE A 144 5.48 -12.88 -9.48
CA ILE A 144 5.24 -13.31 -8.09
C ILE A 144 3.86 -13.95 -7.93
N ALA A 145 2.85 -13.47 -8.66
CA ALA A 145 1.53 -14.10 -8.70
C ALA A 145 1.59 -15.52 -9.27
N ASN A 146 2.41 -15.73 -10.30
CA ASN A 146 2.64 -17.05 -10.90
C ASN A 146 3.60 -17.94 -10.08
N MET A 147 4.48 -17.34 -9.26
CA MET A 147 5.45 -18.03 -8.42
C MET A 147 5.51 -17.43 -7.01
N CYS A 148 4.60 -17.86 -6.15
CA CYS A 148 4.47 -17.37 -4.78
C CYS A 148 5.75 -17.53 -3.94
N GLU A 149 6.64 -18.47 -4.29
CA GLU A 149 7.93 -18.68 -3.61
C GLU A 149 8.85 -17.46 -3.71
N LEU A 150 8.70 -16.63 -4.74
CA LEU A 150 9.46 -15.38 -4.90
C LEU A 150 8.98 -14.25 -4.00
N PHE A 151 7.79 -14.37 -3.38
CA PHE A 151 7.20 -13.30 -2.58
C PHE A 151 8.14 -12.82 -1.46
N HIS A 152 8.58 -13.74 -0.60
CA HIS A 152 9.43 -13.41 0.55
C HIS A 152 10.85 -12.96 0.15
N PRO A 153 11.55 -13.63 -0.78
CA PRO A 153 12.83 -13.16 -1.30
C PRO A 153 12.77 -11.75 -1.87
N VAL A 154 11.79 -11.47 -2.75
CA VAL A 154 11.62 -10.14 -3.36
C VAL A 154 11.29 -9.10 -2.29
N LEU A 155 10.35 -9.39 -1.38
CA LEU A 155 10.02 -8.47 -0.29
C LEU A 155 11.24 -8.15 0.59
N SER A 156 12.04 -9.16 0.94
CA SER A 156 13.27 -8.97 1.72
C SER A 156 14.25 -8.03 1.00
N ILE A 157 14.43 -8.21 -0.31
CA ILE A 157 15.26 -7.32 -1.13
C ILE A 157 14.68 -5.90 -1.11
N LEU A 158 13.38 -5.72 -1.33
CA LEU A 158 12.72 -4.40 -1.31
C LEU A 158 12.85 -3.68 0.03
N LEU A 159 12.75 -4.40 1.14
CA LEU A 159 12.90 -3.82 2.48
C LEU A 159 14.37 -3.46 2.79
N ASN A 160 15.32 -4.15 2.18
CA ASN A 160 16.76 -3.90 2.37
C ASN A 160 17.34 -2.87 1.39
N ILE A 161 16.72 -2.63 0.23
CA ILE A 161 17.21 -1.63 -0.74
C ILE A 161 17.22 -0.22 -0.15
N HIS A 162 18.31 0.51 -0.35
CA HIS A 162 18.54 1.84 0.19
C HIS A 162 18.39 2.92 -0.89
N VAL A 163 17.15 3.24 -1.25
CA VAL A 163 16.84 4.20 -2.32
C VAL A 163 15.87 5.25 -1.81
N SER A 164 16.06 6.51 -2.23
CA SER A 164 15.14 7.61 -1.90
C SER A 164 13.85 7.50 -2.70
N ASP A 165 12.71 7.71 -2.05
CA ASP A 165 11.36 7.70 -2.66
C ASP A 165 11.20 8.68 -3.83
N GLU A 166 12.04 9.73 -3.91
CA GLU A 166 11.96 10.73 -4.98
C GLU A 166 12.51 10.21 -6.31
N THR A 167 13.37 9.20 -6.28
CA THR A 167 13.99 8.58 -7.46
C THR A 167 13.01 7.65 -8.19
N PRO A 168 13.17 7.40 -9.50
CA PRO A 168 12.31 6.49 -10.25
C PRO A 168 12.29 5.09 -9.62
N ILE A 169 13.46 4.55 -9.26
CA ILE A 169 13.61 3.25 -8.59
C ILE A 169 12.87 3.25 -7.23
N GLY A 170 12.96 4.34 -6.46
CA GLY A 170 12.26 4.46 -5.17
C GLY A 170 10.73 4.46 -5.32
N ARG A 171 10.20 5.14 -6.36
CA ARG A 171 8.77 5.11 -6.69
C ARG A 171 8.33 3.72 -7.11
N GLN A 172 9.10 3.06 -7.97
CA GLN A 172 8.81 1.69 -8.41
C GLN A 172 8.86 0.72 -7.23
N ARG A 173 9.83 0.86 -6.32
CA ARG A 173 9.88 0.09 -5.06
C ARG A 173 8.60 0.29 -4.23
N SER A 174 8.17 1.53 -4.03
CA SER A 174 6.92 1.85 -3.31
C SER A 174 5.69 1.21 -3.97
N ASN A 175 5.61 1.29 -5.30
CA ASN A 175 4.52 0.69 -6.06
C ASN A 175 4.51 -0.83 -5.92
N LEU A 176 5.67 -1.49 -6.06
CA LEU A 176 5.77 -2.93 -5.92
C LEU A 176 5.40 -3.40 -4.51
N ILE A 177 5.87 -2.73 -3.45
CA ILE A 177 5.45 -3.07 -2.07
C ILE A 177 3.93 -2.94 -1.93
N SER A 178 3.32 -1.91 -2.55
CA SER A 178 1.87 -1.74 -2.54
C SER A 178 1.15 -2.89 -3.27
N ASN A 179 1.64 -3.29 -4.45
CA ASN A 179 1.09 -4.40 -5.21
C ASN A 179 1.23 -5.74 -4.46
N LEU A 180 2.34 -5.95 -3.74
CA LEU A 180 2.52 -7.15 -2.91
C LEU A 180 1.55 -7.20 -1.73
N ILE A 181 1.21 -6.05 -1.16
CA ILE A 181 0.17 -5.95 -0.12
C ILE A 181 -1.21 -6.26 -0.71
N ASP A 182 -1.50 -5.80 -1.93
CA ASP A 182 -2.75 -6.13 -2.63
C ASP A 182 -2.82 -7.64 -2.95
N LEU A 183 -1.70 -8.25 -3.34
CA LEU A 183 -1.61 -9.69 -3.66
C LEU A 183 -1.82 -10.57 -2.42
N ALA A 184 -1.33 -10.13 -1.26
CA ALA A 184 -1.41 -10.87 0.00
C ALA A 184 -1.84 -9.96 1.18
N PRO A 185 -3.13 -9.60 1.28
CA PRO A 185 -3.61 -8.67 2.32
C PRO A 185 -3.42 -9.19 3.75
N SER A 186 -3.43 -10.51 3.95
CA SER A 186 -3.31 -11.15 5.27
C SER A 186 -1.98 -10.87 5.98
N ILE A 187 -0.92 -10.56 5.23
CA ILE A 187 0.41 -10.27 5.77
C ILE A 187 0.74 -8.77 5.76
N ALA A 188 -0.16 -7.93 5.25
CA ALA A 188 0.05 -6.49 5.11
C ALA A 188 0.46 -5.83 6.43
N SER A 189 -0.23 -6.13 7.54
CA SER A 189 0.09 -5.61 8.87
C SER A 189 1.50 -5.96 9.33
N SER A 190 1.99 -7.18 9.01
CA SER A 190 3.34 -7.62 9.34
C SER A 190 4.39 -6.84 8.55
N ILE A 191 4.19 -6.69 7.24
CA ILE A 191 5.07 -5.92 6.35
C ILE A 191 5.17 -4.47 6.83
N LEU A 192 4.02 -3.84 7.06
CA LEU A 192 3.94 -2.45 7.49
C LEU A 192 4.57 -2.25 8.87
N SER A 193 4.36 -3.18 9.81
CA SER A 193 5.01 -3.13 11.13
C SER A 193 6.54 -3.28 11.02
N GLN A 194 7.04 -4.09 10.09
CA GLN A 194 8.48 -4.17 9.84
C GLN A 194 9.01 -2.85 9.27
N MET A 195 8.28 -2.24 8.32
CA MET A 195 8.67 -0.94 7.75
C MET A 195 8.63 0.20 8.78
N THR A 196 7.68 0.22 9.72
CA THR A 196 7.63 1.25 10.76
C THR A 196 8.76 1.16 11.78
N SER A 197 9.41 0.00 11.89
CA SER A 197 10.62 -0.16 12.71
C SER A 197 11.86 0.54 12.10
N SER A 198 11.81 0.90 10.81
CA SER A 198 12.82 1.68 10.11
C SER A 198 12.44 3.16 10.06
N ARG A 199 13.34 4.05 10.51
CA ARG A 199 13.13 5.51 10.39
C ARG A 199 12.93 5.98 8.94
N ARG A 200 13.47 5.23 7.97
CA ARG A 200 13.41 5.58 6.54
C ARG A 200 12.06 5.23 5.95
N ASP A 201 11.56 4.03 6.27
CA ASP A 201 10.36 3.48 5.64
C ASP A 201 9.08 3.79 6.41
N CYS A 202 9.16 4.25 7.67
CA CYS A 202 7.97 4.50 8.49
C CYS A 202 6.96 5.48 7.85
N MET A 203 7.41 6.52 7.14
CA MET A 203 6.51 7.45 6.45
C MET A 203 5.91 6.85 5.18
N LEU A 204 6.65 5.97 4.50
CA LEU A 204 6.13 5.22 3.37
C LEU A 204 5.09 4.19 3.85
N ALA A 205 5.39 3.45 4.90
CA ALA A 205 4.48 2.50 5.54
C ALA A 205 3.14 3.16 5.91
N ALA A 206 3.19 4.35 6.52
CA ALA A 206 1.98 5.08 6.87
C ALA A 206 1.16 5.52 5.64
N ARG A 207 1.80 5.90 4.54
CA ARG A 207 1.11 6.23 3.27
C ARG A 207 0.47 5.00 2.65
N ILE A 208 1.19 3.87 2.60
CA ILE A 208 0.68 2.61 2.08
C ILE A 208 -0.47 2.09 2.94
N ALA A 209 -0.33 2.13 4.27
CA ALA A 209 -1.42 1.79 5.19
C ALA A 209 -2.67 2.62 4.91
N CYS A 210 -2.49 3.93 4.70
CA CYS A 210 -3.57 4.85 4.40
C CYS A 210 -4.24 4.61 3.03
N SER A 211 -3.57 4.00 2.06
CA SER A 211 -4.16 3.74 0.74
C SER A 211 -4.65 2.31 0.52
N ARG A 212 -4.03 1.31 1.17
CA ARG A 212 -4.23 -0.11 0.85
C ARG A 212 -4.94 -0.93 1.91
N LEU A 213 -4.78 -0.59 3.19
CA LEU A 213 -5.51 -1.31 4.25
C LEU A 213 -7.00 -0.94 4.19
N ASP A 214 -7.87 -1.87 4.56
CA ASP A 214 -9.26 -1.57 4.89
C ASP A 214 -9.36 -0.67 6.13
N ASP A 215 -10.57 -0.16 6.42
CA ASP A 215 -10.75 0.84 7.47
C ASP A 215 -10.49 0.31 8.88
N ALA A 216 -10.77 -0.98 9.13
CA ALA A 216 -10.54 -1.61 10.44
C ALA A 216 -9.04 -1.85 10.66
N ALA A 217 -8.38 -2.51 9.70
CA ALA A 217 -6.94 -2.78 9.73
C ALA A 217 -6.13 -1.47 9.75
N PHE A 218 -6.58 -0.42 9.05
CA PHE A 218 -5.95 0.89 9.11
C PHE A 218 -6.00 1.51 10.51
N CYS A 219 -7.16 1.48 11.17
CA CYS A 219 -7.29 2.01 12.53
C CYS A 219 -6.47 1.18 13.53
N GLU A 220 -6.49 -0.15 13.43
CA GLU A 220 -5.68 -1.05 14.27
C GLU A 220 -4.18 -0.77 14.10
N PHE A 221 -3.72 -0.64 12.85
CA PHE A 221 -2.35 -0.26 12.53
C PHE A 221 -1.97 1.07 13.20
N LEU A 222 -2.80 2.11 13.06
CA LEU A 222 -2.51 3.42 13.66
C LEU A 222 -2.48 3.38 15.19
N VAL A 223 -3.44 2.71 15.84
CA VAL A 223 -3.44 2.58 17.30
C VAL A 223 -2.15 1.91 17.77
N SER A 224 -1.74 0.82 17.14
CA SER A 224 -0.50 0.11 17.50
C SER A 224 0.75 0.99 17.39
N GLN A 225 0.78 1.92 16.43
CA GLN A 225 1.95 2.74 16.14
C GLN A 225 1.92 4.12 16.82
N LEU A 226 0.76 4.61 17.28
CA LEU A 226 0.62 6.00 17.76
C LEU A 226 0.35 6.11 19.26
N VAL A 227 -0.14 5.06 19.92
CA VAL A 227 -0.42 5.08 21.36
C VAL A 227 0.86 5.38 22.14
N ASP A 228 1.97 4.76 21.77
CA ASP A 228 3.27 5.10 22.36
C ASP A 228 3.98 6.19 21.56
N LYS A 229 4.16 7.35 22.20
CA LYS A 229 4.95 8.47 21.65
C LYS A 229 6.41 8.09 21.37
N SER A 230 6.91 7.01 21.95
CA SER A 230 8.28 6.53 21.71
C SER A 230 8.46 5.86 20.35
N THR A 231 7.38 5.45 19.67
CA THR A 231 7.49 4.82 18.36
C THR A 231 8.10 5.77 17.34
N ILE A 232 8.82 5.16 16.38
CA ILE A 232 9.46 5.89 15.29
C ILE A 232 8.43 6.65 14.45
N LEU A 233 7.25 6.04 14.22
CA LEU A 233 6.18 6.68 13.47
C LEU A 233 5.67 7.94 14.18
N ALA A 234 5.31 7.84 15.46
CA ALA A 234 4.78 8.97 16.22
C ALA A 234 5.79 10.13 16.31
N GLN A 235 7.08 9.83 16.51
CA GLN A 235 8.15 10.83 16.56
C GLN A 235 8.34 11.55 15.22
N ASN A 236 8.21 10.85 14.10
CA ASN A 236 8.42 11.43 12.78
C ASN A 236 7.20 12.19 12.26
N LEU A 237 5.98 11.82 12.66
CA LEU A 237 4.75 12.51 12.25
C LEU A 237 4.63 13.94 12.78
N ASN A 238 5.29 14.26 13.91
CA ASN A 238 5.32 15.63 14.45
C ASN A 238 6.29 16.58 13.68
N ARG A 239 7.04 16.08 12.69
CA ARG A 239 8.00 16.91 11.94
C ARG A 239 7.33 17.65 10.79
N SER A 240 7.87 18.81 10.43
CA SER A 240 7.37 19.60 9.30
C SER A 240 7.45 18.86 7.95
N SER A 241 8.43 17.97 7.78
CA SER A 241 8.63 17.17 6.58
C SER A 241 7.55 16.12 6.34
N SER A 242 6.77 15.76 7.37
CA SER A 242 5.73 14.73 7.30
C SER A 242 4.32 15.31 7.26
N LYS A 243 4.17 16.63 7.06
CA LYS A 243 2.87 17.30 6.95
C LYS A 243 1.95 16.64 5.93
N HIS A 244 2.46 16.27 4.77
CA HIS A 244 1.65 15.61 3.74
C HIS A 244 1.08 14.26 4.22
N THR A 245 1.92 13.40 4.82
CA THR A 245 1.47 12.12 5.40
C THR A 245 0.48 12.33 6.53
N MET A 246 0.70 13.31 7.40
CA MET A 246 -0.23 13.68 8.47
C MET A 246 -1.59 14.08 7.89
N THR A 247 -1.61 14.90 6.84
CA THR A 247 -2.84 15.32 6.15
C THR A 247 -3.57 14.14 5.49
N LEU A 248 -2.84 13.21 4.87
CA LEU A 248 -3.45 12.01 4.29
C LEU A 248 -4.16 11.16 5.36
N ILE A 249 -3.47 10.90 6.47
CA ILE A 249 -4.02 10.15 7.60
C ILE A 249 -5.22 10.89 8.19
N SER A 250 -5.10 12.18 8.47
CA SER A 250 -6.19 12.97 9.06
C SER A 250 -7.41 12.99 8.15
N ASN A 251 -7.23 13.18 6.84
CA ASN A 251 -8.34 13.20 5.89
C ASN A 251 -9.06 11.84 5.84
N ARG A 252 -8.33 10.72 5.88
CA ARG A 252 -8.95 9.39 5.92
C ARG A 252 -9.74 9.19 7.22
N LEU A 253 -9.18 9.54 8.38
CA LEU A 253 -9.87 9.42 9.66
C LEU A 253 -11.12 10.32 9.75
N MET A 254 -11.03 11.56 9.27
CA MET A 254 -12.18 12.47 9.24
C MET A 254 -13.27 11.98 8.29
N LYS A 255 -12.91 11.36 7.15
CA LYS A 255 -13.88 10.72 6.25
C LYS A 255 -14.63 9.58 6.96
N LEU A 256 -13.94 8.76 7.74
CA LEU A 256 -14.57 7.68 8.52
C LEU A 256 -15.50 8.23 9.60
N ALA A 257 -15.06 9.28 10.31
CA ALA A 257 -15.89 9.98 11.28
C ALA A 257 -17.17 10.55 10.62
N ASP A 258 -17.03 11.22 9.47
CA ASP A 258 -18.16 11.77 8.70
C ASP A 258 -19.17 10.69 8.28
N ILE A 259 -18.69 9.56 7.75
CA ILE A 259 -19.55 8.41 7.38
C ILE A 259 -20.32 7.91 8.61
N SER A 260 -19.63 7.73 9.75
CA SER A 260 -20.27 7.22 10.96
C SER A 260 -21.32 8.17 11.55
N VAL A 261 -21.09 9.49 11.49
CA VAL A 261 -22.05 10.51 11.93
C VAL A 261 -23.26 10.55 11.00
N LYS A 262 -23.04 10.58 9.69
CA LYS A 262 -24.12 10.58 8.68
C LYS A 262 -25.01 9.35 8.77
N ASN A 263 -24.40 8.19 8.99
CA ASN A 263 -25.12 6.92 9.12
C ASN A 263 -25.73 6.69 10.50
N GLN A 264 -25.49 7.60 11.46
CA GLN A 264 -25.89 7.44 12.87
C GLN A 264 -25.47 6.08 13.44
N SER A 265 -24.23 5.66 13.12
CA SER A 265 -23.72 4.35 13.52
C SER A 265 -23.73 4.21 15.04
N THR A 266 -24.24 3.07 15.52
CA THR A 266 -24.21 2.67 16.93
C THR A 266 -22.93 1.90 17.28
N GLU A 267 -22.10 1.57 16.28
CA GLU A 267 -20.83 0.92 16.52
C GLU A 267 -19.86 1.87 17.23
N PRO A 268 -19.12 1.40 18.24
CA PRO A 268 -18.25 2.26 19.02
C PRO A 268 -17.14 2.87 18.16
N LEU A 269 -16.52 2.14 17.22
CA LEU A 269 -15.39 2.65 16.42
C LEU A 269 -14.25 3.17 17.33
N THR A 270 -13.94 2.42 18.40
CA THR A 270 -12.98 2.80 19.43
C THR A 270 -11.57 2.98 18.89
N ASP A 271 -11.14 2.20 17.90
CA ASP A 271 -9.82 2.34 17.29
C ASP A 271 -9.69 3.61 16.44
N LEU A 272 -10.76 4.02 15.77
CA LEU A 272 -10.84 5.30 15.06
C LEU A 272 -10.68 6.45 16.06
N MET A 273 -11.44 6.43 17.16
CA MET A 273 -11.33 7.47 18.18
C MET A 273 -9.95 7.50 18.83
N SER A 274 -9.40 6.34 19.17
CA SER A 274 -8.06 6.19 19.75
C SER A 274 -6.98 6.71 18.81
N SER A 275 -7.11 6.47 17.49
CA SER A 275 -6.21 6.99 16.48
C SER A 275 -6.22 8.51 16.41
N ILE A 276 -7.41 9.14 16.39
CA ILE A 276 -7.57 10.59 16.36
C ILE A 276 -6.99 11.24 17.62
N VAL A 277 -7.34 10.70 18.79
CA VAL A 277 -6.82 11.15 20.10
C VAL A 277 -5.30 11.05 20.14
N SER A 278 -4.73 9.91 19.71
CA SER A 278 -3.28 9.69 19.70
C SER A 278 -2.57 10.65 18.75
N LEU A 279 -3.12 10.91 17.55
CA LEU A 279 -2.56 11.91 16.63
C LEU A 279 -2.55 13.32 17.24
N TYR A 280 -3.61 13.68 17.96
CA TYR A 280 -3.72 14.98 18.60
C TYR A 280 -2.70 15.13 19.75
N LEU A 281 -2.67 14.17 20.67
CA LEU A 281 -1.87 14.24 21.89
C LEU A 281 -0.38 13.92 21.66
N ASN A 282 -0.08 12.89 20.85
CA ASN A 282 1.29 12.41 20.67
C ASN A 282 1.98 13.03 19.46
N CYS A 283 1.24 13.31 18.38
CA CYS A 283 1.81 13.78 17.11
C CYS A 283 1.53 15.25 16.77
N GLY A 284 0.77 15.98 17.61
CA GLY A 284 0.57 17.42 17.46
C GLY A 284 -0.34 17.80 16.29
N LEU A 285 -1.29 16.94 15.92
CA LEU A 285 -2.31 17.24 14.91
C LEU A 285 -3.06 18.52 15.27
N LYS A 286 -3.26 19.39 14.29
CA LYS A 286 -4.11 20.59 14.39
C LYS A 286 -5.21 20.48 13.34
N LEU A 287 -6.44 20.49 13.79
CA LEU A 287 -7.62 20.38 12.93
C LEU A 287 -8.23 21.76 12.65
N PRO A 288 -8.76 21.99 11.44
CA PRO A 288 -9.55 23.17 11.15
C PRO A 288 -10.88 23.15 11.92
N PRO A 289 -11.57 24.30 12.08
CA PRO A 289 -12.84 24.37 12.80
C PRO A 289 -13.93 23.44 12.25
N SER A 290 -13.97 23.21 10.94
CA SER A 290 -14.90 22.26 10.30
C SER A 290 -14.72 20.85 10.85
N ASP A 291 -13.48 20.38 10.91
CA ASP A 291 -13.17 19.01 11.32
C ASP A 291 -13.34 18.85 12.83
N LEU A 292 -13.10 19.91 13.62
CA LEU A 292 -13.41 19.93 15.04
C LEU A 292 -14.92 19.82 15.31
N SER A 293 -15.77 20.47 14.50
CA SER A 293 -17.22 20.35 14.60
C SER A 293 -17.74 18.97 14.19
N LEU A 294 -17.11 18.34 13.19
CA LEU A 294 -17.39 16.97 12.81
C LEU A 294 -16.98 15.99 13.92
N LEU A 295 -15.81 16.22 14.50
CA LEU A 295 -15.27 15.37 15.55
C LEU A 295 -16.08 15.46 16.84
N SER A 296 -16.56 16.65 17.21
CA SER A 296 -17.44 16.82 18.36
C SER A 296 -18.77 16.06 18.15
N ALA A 297 -19.35 16.13 16.96
CA ALA A 297 -20.52 15.32 16.59
C ALA A 297 -20.24 13.81 16.61
N PHE A 298 -19.05 13.37 16.17
CA PHE A 298 -18.63 11.97 16.22
C PHE A 298 -18.46 11.45 17.64
N ILE A 299 -17.78 12.22 18.51
CA ILE A 299 -17.54 11.87 19.91
C ILE A 299 -18.86 11.85 20.69
N CYS A 300 -19.76 12.79 20.40
CA CYS A 300 -21.05 12.93 21.07
C CYS A 300 -22.19 12.08 20.45
N ARG A 301 -21.85 10.98 19.77
CA ARG A 301 -22.86 10.01 19.32
C ARG A 301 -23.56 9.37 20.52
N LYS A 302 -24.86 9.13 20.38
CA LYS A 302 -25.72 8.49 21.38
C LYS A 302 -25.92 7.02 21.03
N ASN A 303 -26.45 6.22 21.97
CA ASN A 303 -26.82 4.81 21.77
C ASN A 303 -25.64 3.86 21.45
N ILE A 304 -24.44 4.17 21.93
CA ILE A 304 -23.30 3.25 21.89
C ILE A 304 -23.38 2.33 23.11
N GLU A 305 -23.31 1.02 22.91
CA GLU A 305 -23.40 0.03 24.00
C GLU A 305 -22.10 -0.09 24.80
N ASP A 306 -20.94 0.02 24.14
CA ASP A 306 -19.62 -0.12 24.77
C ASP A 306 -19.33 1.04 25.72
N GLU A 307 -19.35 0.76 27.03
CA GLU A 307 -19.02 1.73 28.07
C GLU A 307 -17.57 2.23 27.98
N SER A 308 -16.64 1.39 27.51
CA SER A 308 -15.23 1.76 27.38
C SER A 308 -15.04 2.86 26.34
N HIS A 309 -15.79 2.78 25.23
CA HIS A 309 -15.85 3.82 24.23
C HIS A 309 -16.37 5.13 24.81
N LEU A 310 -17.48 5.09 25.57
CA LEU A 310 -18.06 6.30 26.17
C LEU A 310 -17.13 6.95 27.19
N VAL A 311 -16.41 6.14 27.97
CA VAL A 311 -15.37 6.63 28.89
C VAL A 311 -14.21 7.28 28.13
N LEU A 312 -13.78 6.69 27.02
CA LEU A 312 -12.76 7.26 26.15
C LEU A 312 -13.22 8.59 25.53
N ALA A 313 -14.47 8.66 25.06
CA ALA A 313 -15.09 9.87 24.50
C ALA A 313 -15.11 11.01 25.53
N LEU A 314 -15.58 10.69 26.74
CA LEU A 314 -15.62 11.63 27.85
C LEU A 314 -14.20 12.11 28.23
N ALA A 315 -13.24 11.19 28.32
CA ALA A 315 -11.86 11.53 28.61
C ALA A 315 -11.25 12.42 27.52
N ALA A 316 -11.54 12.16 26.24
CA ALA A 316 -11.07 12.96 25.12
C ALA A 316 -11.62 14.40 25.16
N LEU A 317 -12.91 14.58 25.45
CA LEU A 317 -13.52 15.92 25.59
C LEU A 317 -12.87 16.72 26.74
N ILE A 318 -12.57 16.07 27.86
CA ILE A 318 -11.98 16.74 29.02
C ILE A 318 -10.50 17.05 28.78
N ALA A 319 -9.74 16.08 28.26
CA ALA A 319 -8.28 16.19 28.11
C ALA A 319 -7.85 17.03 26.91
N ILE A 320 -8.71 17.18 25.88
CA ILE A 320 -8.40 17.92 24.64
C ILE A 320 -9.37 19.11 24.53
N PRO A 321 -9.03 20.28 25.11
CA PRO A 321 -9.92 21.44 25.12
C PRO A 321 -10.46 21.86 23.74
N PRO A 322 -9.69 21.76 22.63
CA PRO A 322 -10.20 22.09 21.30
C PRO A 322 -11.38 21.22 20.84
N PHE A 323 -11.57 20.01 21.38
CA PHE A 323 -12.75 19.20 21.05
C PHE A 323 -14.02 19.77 21.72
N THR A 324 -13.88 20.28 22.95
CA THR A 324 -14.99 20.83 23.73
C THR A 324 -15.29 22.29 23.41
N PHE A 325 -14.27 23.10 23.13
CA PHE A 325 -14.36 24.55 22.96
C PHE A 325 -14.05 25.00 21.53
N HIS A 326 -14.38 24.20 20.52
CA HIS A 326 -14.07 24.52 19.12
C HIS A 326 -14.75 25.81 18.64
N ASN A 327 -15.94 26.16 19.13
CA ASN A 327 -16.64 27.41 18.80
C ASN A 327 -15.97 28.66 19.39
N ALA A 328 -15.15 28.52 20.45
CA ALA A 328 -14.37 29.63 21.00
C ALA A 328 -13.16 29.99 20.14
N ILE A 329 -12.82 29.18 19.14
CA ILE A 329 -11.71 29.44 18.19
C ILE A 329 -12.17 30.41 17.09
N THR A 330 -13.48 30.47 16.80
CA THR A 330 -14.06 31.23 15.69
C THR A 330 -14.85 32.47 16.12
N ALA A 331 -15.24 32.58 17.39
CA ALA A 331 -16.03 33.69 17.91
C ALA A 331 -15.30 34.47 19.03
N PRO A 332 -15.52 35.79 19.17
CA PRO A 332 -14.90 36.63 20.19
C PRO A 332 -15.49 36.43 21.60
N VAL A 333 -16.39 35.46 21.79
CA VAL A 333 -17.01 35.16 23.08
C VAL A 333 -16.21 34.04 23.77
N PRO A 334 -15.64 34.28 24.96
CA PRO A 334 -14.83 33.28 25.63
C PRO A 334 -15.68 32.06 26.04
N HIS A 335 -15.17 30.87 25.73
CA HIS A 335 -15.49 29.59 26.37
C HIS A 335 -16.97 29.14 26.35
N THR A 336 -17.67 29.29 25.23
CA THR A 336 -18.97 28.62 25.07
C THR A 336 -18.76 27.17 24.65
N VAL A 337 -19.18 26.23 25.50
CA VAL A 337 -19.30 24.81 25.16
C VAL A 337 -20.45 24.67 24.17
N ASP A 338 -20.26 23.84 23.14
CA ASP A 338 -21.33 23.58 22.19
C ASP A 338 -22.53 22.90 22.87
N VAL A 339 -23.74 23.33 22.49
CA VAL A 339 -25.01 22.87 23.06
C VAL A 339 -25.13 21.34 22.96
N HIS A 340 -24.70 20.75 21.84
CA HIS A 340 -24.81 19.31 21.65
C HIS A 340 -23.95 18.51 22.64
N ILE A 341 -22.80 19.06 23.06
CA ILE A 341 -21.93 18.42 24.07
C ILE A 341 -22.63 18.43 25.43
N VAL A 342 -23.27 19.55 25.79
CA VAL A 342 -24.04 19.68 27.04
C VAL A 342 -25.22 18.71 27.05
N GLU A 343 -25.93 18.58 25.93
CA GLU A 343 -27.00 17.61 25.77
C GLU A 343 -26.51 16.17 25.88
N TRP A 344 -25.34 15.87 25.30
CA TRP A 344 -24.74 14.54 25.38
C TRP A 344 -24.28 14.18 26.80
N LEU A 345 -23.66 15.11 27.52
CA LEU A 345 -23.33 14.93 28.94
C LEU A 345 -24.58 14.72 29.81
N SER A 346 -25.67 15.42 29.50
CA SER A 346 -26.96 15.24 30.17
C SER A 346 -27.54 13.86 29.88
N TRP A 347 -27.43 13.38 28.64
CA TRP A 347 -27.79 12.02 28.27
C TRP A 347 -26.97 10.96 29.00
N LEU A 348 -25.63 11.08 29.06
CA LEU A 348 -24.79 10.15 29.82
C LEU A 348 -25.22 10.07 31.28
N ARG A 349 -25.50 11.22 31.91
CA ARG A 349 -25.98 11.26 33.29
C ARG A 349 -27.29 10.49 33.45
N MET A 350 -28.24 10.67 32.54
CA MET A 350 -29.52 9.92 32.56
C MET A 350 -29.28 8.41 32.41
N GLU A 351 -28.43 7.99 31.48
CA GLU A 351 -28.07 6.58 31.28
C GLU A 351 -27.46 5.95 32.53
N THR A 352 -26.74 6.72 33.35
CA THR A 352 -26.14 6.22 34.60
C THR A 352 -27.06 6.22 35.82
N ASN A 353 -28.21 6.90 35.77
CA ASN A 353 -29.10 7.08 36.93
C ASN A 353 -29.80 5.81 37.44
N GLY A 354 -29.58 4.65 36.81
CA GLY A 354 -30.12 3.34 37.23
C GLY A 354 -29.07 2.24 37.41
N CYS A 355 -27.77 2.56 37.47
CA CYS A 355 -26.67 1.59 37.51
C CYS A 355 -26.62 0.60 36.33
N SER A 356 -27.30 0.88 35.21
CA SER A 356 -27.27 0.04 34.01
C SER A 356 -25.91 0.04 33.31
N ARG A 357 -25.10 1.08 33.54
CA ARG A 357 -23.75 1.27 32.97
C ARG A 357 -22.73 1.53 34.09
N PRO A 358 -22.28 0.49 34.82
CA PRO A 358 -21.47 0.64 36.03
C PRO A 358 -20.09 1.28 35.79
N VAL A 359 -19.43 0.99 34.66
CA VAL A 359 -18.10 1.51 34.32
C VAL A 359 -18.18 3.01 34.03
N LEU A 360 -19.15 3.41 33.21
CA LEU A 360 -19.42 4.80 32.89
C LEU A 360 -19.85 5.60 34.14
N SER A 361 -20.70 4.99 34.98
CA SER A 361 -21.14 5.59 36.24
C SER A 361 -19.96 5.87 37.17
N HIS A 362 -19.04 4.91 37.30
CA HIS A 362 -17.83 5.07 38.09
C HIS A 362 -16.97 6.21 37.52
N ALA A 363 -16.76 6.24 36.20
CA ALA A 363 -15.97 7.28 35.55
C ALA A 363 -16.54 8.68 35.82
N LEU A 364 -17.85 8.88 35.61
CA LEU A 364 -18.51 10.18 35.85
C LEU A 364 -18.42 10.62 37.32
N LEU A 365 -18.63 9.70 38.26
CA LEU A 365 -18.51 9.99 39.69
C LEU A 365 -17.06 10.36 40.05
N PHE A 366 -16.07 9.59 39.58
CA PHE A 366 -14.67 9.87 39.85
C PHE A 366 -14.24 11.22 39.29
N LEU A 367 -14.63 11.54 38.05
CA LEU A 367 -14.35 12.82 37.41
C LEU A 367 -15.02 13.97 38.19
N GLY A 368 -16.30 13.82 38.55
CA GLY A 368 -17.04 14.83 39.31
C GLY A 368 -16.44 15.10 40.69
N ILE A 369 -16.11 14.04 41.45
CA ILE A 369 -15.47 14.15 42.78
C ILE A 369 -14.09 14.81 42.66
N SER A 370 -13.32 14.46 41.63
CA SER A 370 -11.98 15.03 41.42
C SER A 370 -12.04 16.52 41.08
N LEU A 371 -13.00 16.93 40.25
CA LEU A 371 -13.24 18.33 39.89
C LEU A 371 -13.71 19.16 41.09
N VAL A 372 -14.70 18.67 41.86
CA VAL A 372 -15.24 19.36 43.04
C VAL A 372 -14.19 19.54 44.14
N ASN A 373 -13.32 18.54 44.33
CA ASN A 373 -12.27 18.59 45.33
C ASN A 373 -10.95 19.20 44.82
N SER A 374 -10.93 19.75 43.60
CA SER A 374 -9.73 20.31 42.96
C SER A 374 -8.52 19.35 42.93
N ARG A 375 -8.77 18.03 42.83
CA ARG A 375 -7.73 16.99 42.77
C ARG A 375 -7.28 16.78 41.33
N ILE A 376 -6.69 17.82 40.74
CA ILE A 376 -6.30 17.85 39.32
C ILE A 376 -5.24 16.77 39.01
N ASP A 377 -4.33 16.47 39.94
CA ASP A 377 -3.32 15.42 39.72
C ASP A 377 -3.94 14.04 39.55
N ASN A 378 -4.94 13.69 40.36
CA ASN A 378 -5.65 12.42 40.24
C ASN A 378 -6.47 12.35 38.94
N LEU A 379 -7.08 13.48 38.56
CA LEU A 379 -7.79 13.61 37.29
C LEU A 379 -6.82 13.38 36.11
N ASN A 380 -5.66 14.03 36.13
CA ASN A 380 -4.65 13.87 35.10
C ASN A 380 -4.13 12.43 35.00
N LEU A 381 -3.88 11.77 36.13
CA LEU A 381 -3.46 10.36 36.15
C LEU A 381 -4.52 9.46 35.52
N TYR A 382 -5.78 9.63 35.91
CA TYR A 382 -6.88 8.85 35.36
C TYR A 382 -7.04 9.07 33.84
N LEU A 383 -7.05 10.33 33.38
CA LEU A 383 -7.17 10.63 31.95
C LEU A 383 -5.98 10.10 31.14
N THR A 384 -4.78 10.16 31.71
CA THR A 384 -3.54 9.60 31.13
C THR A 384 -3.68 8.08 30.93
N GLU A 385 -4.24 7.37 31.92
CA GLU A 385 -4.47 5.92 31.84
C GLU A 385 -5.55 5.56 30.81
N VAL A 386 -6.68 6.27 30.81
CA VAL A 386 -7.78 6.03 29.86
C VAL A 386 -7.34 6.29 28.42
N LEU A 387 -6.65 7.40 28.18
CA LEU A 387 -6.18 7.79 26.84
C LEU A 387 -4.88 7.06 26.44
N LYS A 388 -4.33 6.23 27.34
CA LYS A 388 -3.03 5.54 27.20
C LYS A 388 -1.90 6.48 26.74
N CYS A 389 -1.96 7.76 27.11
CA CYS A 389 -0.99 8.76 26.72
C CYS A 389 0.09 8.84 27.80
N ASN A 390 1.34 8.51 27.50
CA ASN A 390 2.43 8.64 28.46
C ASN A 390 2.50 10.08 29.02
N LYS A 391 2.56 10.21 30.36
CA LYS A 391 2.59 11.49 31.10
C LYS A 391 3.32 12.58 30.31
N VAL A 392 2.61 13.65 29.97
CA VAL A 392 3.25 14.92 29.60
C VAL A 392 4.10 15.34 30.80
N ARG A 393 5.42 15.27 30.66
CA ARG A 393 6.32 15.96 31.59
C ARG A 393 5.99 17.44 31.49
N THR A 394 5.29 17.96 32.50
CA THR A 394 5.21 19.39 32.78
C THR A 394 6.66 19.91 32.87
N ARG A 395 7.01 20.82 31.97
CA ARG A 395 8.17 21.69 32.15
C ARG A 395 7.77 22.88 33.00
#